data_AF-A0A7S2KSP6-F1
#
_entry.id   AF-A0A7S2KSP6-F1
#
_cell.length_a   1.000
_cell.length_b   1.000
_cell.length_c   1.000
_cell.angle_alpha   90.00
_cell.angle_beta   90.00
_cell.angle_gamma   90.00
#
_symmetry.space_group_name_H-M   'P 1'
#
loop_
_entity.id
_entity.type
_entity.pdbx_description
1 polymer ?
#
loop_
_entity_poly.entity_id
_entity_poly.type
_entity_poly.pdbx_seq_one_letter_code
_entity_poly.pdbx_strand_id
1 'polypeptide(L)'
;GNHIDFPNYGADELVEIAAVMSRDLEYHLSPDALPVFKQYIQMRMNLPYFSNARTVRNAMDRARMNAAIRLYDTYAIQGVNGGNISPEELMSINGQDFQVLVDDIVYADASKRIFA
;
A
#
# COMPACT_ATOMS: atom_id res chain seq x y z
N GLY A 1 13.28 35.36 -15.51
CA GLY A 1 13.19 34.79 -14.15
C GLY A 1 13.31 33.29 -14.28
N ASN A 2 14.11 32.63 -13.45
CA ASN A 2 14.27 31.18 -13.49
C ASN A 2 13.06 30.53 -12.82
N HIS A 3 12.12 30.06 -13.63
CA HIS A 3 11.02 29.19 -13.18
C HIS A 3 11.50 27.75 -13.31
N ILE A 4 11.40 26.97 -12.23
CA ILE A 4 11.66 25.54 -12.24
C ILE A 4 10.32 24.87 -11.98
N ASP A 5 9.83 24.13 -12.97
CA ASP A 5 8.64 23.30 -12.85
C ASP A 5 8.99 21.99 -12.14
N PHE A 6 8.22 21.64 -11.12
CA PHE A 6 8.30 20.36 -10.41
C PHE A 6 7.03 19.57 -10.71
N PRO A 7 6.98 18.81 -11.82
CA PRO A 7 5.81 17.99 -12.12
C PRO A 7 5.63 16.91 -11.06
N ASN A 8 4.38 16.46 -10.88
CA ASN A 8 4.12 15.28 -10.07
C ASN A 8 4.74 14.05 -10.74
N TYR A 9 5.17 13.10 -9.92
CA TYR A 9 5.59 11.79 -10.40
C TYR A 9 4.41 11.03 -11.02
N GLY A 10 4.68 10.25 -12.04
CA GLY A 10 3.76 9.26 -12.58
C GLY A 10 3.54 8.09 -11.62
N ALA A 11 2.49 7.31 -11.86
CA ALA A 11 2.18 6.15 -11.02
C ALA A 11 3.35 5.14 -11.00
N ASP A 12 4.00 4.90 -12.14
CA ASP A 12 5.14 3.98 -12.24
C ASP A 12 6.35 4.43 -11.41
N GLU A 13 6.70 5.72 -11.48
CA GLU A 13 7.78 6.30 -10.66
C GLU A 13 7.46 6.19 -9.15
N LEU A 14 6.19 6.34 -8.77
CA LEU A 14 5.76 6.18 -7.38
C LEU A 14 5.81 4.72 -6.90
N VAL A 15 5.62 3.74 -7.80
CA VAL A 15 5.86 2.31 -7.48
C VAL A 15 7.34 2.06 -7.26
N GLU A 16 8.22 2.65 -8.09
CA GLU A 16 9.67 2.54 -7.89
C GLU A 16 10.09 3.13 -6.53
N ILE A 17 9.58 4.31 -6.18
CA ILE A 17 9.79 4.93 -4.87
C ILE A 17 9.34 4.00 -3.74
N ALA A 18 8.19 3.34 -3.87
CA ALA A 18 7.72 2.37 -2.87
C ALA A 18 8.65 1.17 -2.73
N ALA A 19 9.19 0.65 -3.84
CA ALA A 19 10.17 -0.43 -3.82
C ALA A 19 11.50 -0.01 -3.18
N VAL A 20 11.90 1.26 -3.28
CA VAL A 20 13.04 1.79 -2.51
C VAL A 20 12.70 1.85 -1.01
N MET A 21 11.57 2.47 -0.67
CA MET A 21 11.14 2.62 0.73
C MET A 21 10.95 1.27 1.43
N SER A 22 10.46 0.24 0.74
CA SER A 22 10.29 -1.08 1.35
C SER A 22 11.61 -1.67 1.80
N ARG A 23 12.69 -1.51 1.00
CA ARG A 23 14.03 -1.99 1.36
C ARG A 23 14.59 -1.28 2.59
N ASP A 24 14.41 0.04 2.67
CA ASP A 24 14.85 0.84 3.82
C ASP A 24 14.11 0.46 5.11
N LEU A 25 12.91 -0.10 4.98
CA LEU A 25 12.08 -0.60 6.08
C LEU A 25 12.27 -2.10 6.35
N GLU A 26 13.21 -2.76 5.66
CA GLU A 26 13.46 -4.21 5.74
C GLU A 26 12.25 -5.08 5.35
N TYR A 27 11.44 -4.60 4.39
CA TYR A 27 10.34 -5.36 3.79
C TYR A 27 10.57 -5.70 2.32
N HIS A 28 10.02 -6.83 1.93
CA HIS A 28 9.89 -7.27 0.55
C HIS A 28 8.44 -7.07 0.09
N LEU A 29 8.28 -6.40 -1.05
CA LEU A 29 7.00 -6.37 -1.76
C LEU A 29 6.89 -7.64 -2.59
N SER A 30 5.83 -8.41 -2.40
CA SER A 30 5.58 -9.58 -3.22
C SER A 30 5.25 -9.18 -4.67
N PRO A 31 5.38 -10.10 -5.65
CA PRO A 31 5.05 -9.79 -7.04
C PRO A 31 3.61 -9.31 -7.26
N ASP A 32 2.65 -9.81 -6.46
CA ASP A 32 1.25 -9.38 -6.49
C ASP A 32 1.00 -8.04 -5.77
N ALA A 33 1.93 -7.57 -4.93
CA ALA A 33 1.80 -6.28 -4.26
C ALA A 33 1.92 -5.09 -5.22
N LEU A 34 2.83 -5.17 -6.19
CA LEU A 34 3.11 -4.09 -7.12
C LEU A 34 1.90 -3.65 -7.96
N PRO A 35 1.15 -4.53 -8.65
CA PRO A 35 -0.02 -4.11 -9.43
C PRO A 35 -1.13 -3.52 -8.56
N VAL A 36 -1.37 -4.06 -7.36
CA VAL A 36 -2.40 -3.53 -6.44
C VAL A 36 -1.99 -2.16 -5.91
N PHE A 37 -0.72 -1.99 -5.55
CA PHE A 37 -0.20 -0.68 -5.12
C PHE A 37 -0.28 0.35 -6.26
N LYS A 38 0.03 -0.03 -7.50
CA LYS A 38 -0.12 0.84 -8.68
C LYS A 38 -1.57 1.28 -8.86
N GLN A 39 -2.53 0.36 -8.76
CA GLN A 39 -3.95 0.68 -8.82
C GLN A 39 -4.34 1.68 -7.73
N TYR A 40 -3.94 1.43 -6.48
CA TYR A 40 -4.16 2.36 -5.38
C TYR A 40 -3.61 3.76 -5.71
N ILE A 41 -2.36 3.86 -6.20
CA ILE A 41 -1.75 5.15 -6.55
C ILE A 41 -2.54 5.85 -7.65
N GLN A 42 -2.92 5.15 -8.71
CA GLN A 42 -3.73 5.71 -9.80
C GLN A 42 -5.06 6.28 -9.28
N MET A 43 -5.72 5.60 -8.34
CA MET A 43 -6.93 6.12 -7.70
C MET A 43 -6.62 7.32 -6.82
N ARG A 44 -5.58 7.25 -5.97
CA ARG A 44 -5.19 8.32 -5.04
C ARG A 44 -4.77 9.61 -5.73
N MET A 45 -4.15 9.54 -6.91
CA MET A 45 -3.75 10.70 -7.70
C MET A 45 -4.96 11.57 -8.12
N ASN A 46 -6.16 10.97 -8.20
CA ASN A 46 -7.40 11.67 -8.54
C ASN A 46 -8.17 12.19 -7.31
N LEU A 47 -7.66 11.96 -6.10
CA LEU A 47 -8.29 12.40 -4.85
C LEU A 47 -7.60 13.65 -4.28
N PRO A 48 -8.31 14.45 -3.47
CA PRO A 48 -7.72 15.59 -2.78
C PRO A 48 -6.51 15.22 -1.92
N TYR A 49 -5.60 16.19 -1.75
CA TYR A 49 -4.42 16.09 -0.89
C TYR A 49 -3.40 14.99 -1.28
N PHE A 50 -3.38 14.58 -2.54
CA PHE A 50 -2.28 13.78 -3.09
C PHE A 50 -0.95 14.55 -2.96
N SER A 51 0.11 13.86 -2.50
CA SER A 51 1.39 14.51 -2.16
C SER A 51 2.61 13.65 -2.52
N ASN A 52 2.58 13.00 -3.69
CA ASN A 52 3.70 12.23 -4.25
C ASN A 52 4.28 11.22 -3.23
N ALA A 53 5.58 11.28 -2.95
CA ALA A 53 6.29 10.38 -2.05
C ALA A 53 5.72 10.34 -0.62
N ARG A 54 5.03 11.40 -0.15
CA ARG A 54 4.34 11.36 1.16
C ARG A 54 3.11 10.45 1.09
N THR A 55 2.38 10.45 -0.02
CA THR A 55 1.29 9.49 -0.24
C THR A 55 1.82 8.06 -0.26
N VAL A 56 2.95 7.82 -0.92
CA VAL A 56 3.61 6.51 -0.94
C VAL A 56 3.98 6.05 0.48
N ARG A 57 4.67 6.90 1.25
CA ARG A 57 5.05 6.58 2.64
C ARG A 57 3.85 6.19 3.50
N ASN A 58 2.79 7.01 3.47
CA ASN A 58 1.58 6.74 4.25
C ASN A 58 0.91 5.41 3.85
N ALA A 59 0.94 5.09 2.56
CA ALA A 59 0.39 3.83 2.06
C ALA A 59 1.24 2.63 2.49
N MET A 60 2.57 2.74 2.46
CA MET A 60 3.49 1.72 2.95
C MET A 60 3.30 1.47 4.45
N ASP A 61 3.17 2.53 5.26
CA ASP A 61 2.90 2.40 6.69
C ASP A 61 1.59 1.65 6.96
N ARG A 62 0.55 1.96 6.18
CA ARG A 62 -0.75 1.27 6.29
C ARG A 62 -0.66 -0.19 5.84
N ALA A 63 0.04 -0.47 4.74
CA ALA A 63 0.24 -1.84 4.26
C ALA A 63 1.02 -2.70 5.27
N ARG A 64 2.00 -2.13 5.98
CA ARG A 64 2.69 -2.82 7.08
C ARG A 64 1.76 -3.18 8.23
N MET A 65 0.86 -2.27 8.62
CA MET A 65 -0.15 -2.58 9.63
C MET A 65 -1.09 -3.69 9.16
N ASN A 66 -1.51 -3.65 7.90
CA ASN A 66 -2.38 -4.67 7.32
C ASN A 66 -1.68 -6.04 7.24
N ALA A 67 -0.40 -6.08 6.87
CA ALA A 67 0.41 -7.30 6.88
C ALA A 67 0.49 -7.90 8.29
N ALA A 68 0.71 -7.07 9.32
CA ALA A 68 0.73 -7.55 10.70
C ALA A 68 -0.62 -8.14 11.15
N ILE A 69 -1.74 -7.49 10.78
CA ILE A 69 -3.10 -7.99 11.06
C ILE A 69 -3.31 -9.33 10.34
N ARG A 70 -3.00 -9.40 9.05
CA ARG A 70 -3.08 -10.63 8.27
C ARG A 70 -2.31 -11.77 8.91
N LEU A 71 -1.04 -11.54 9.27
CA LEU A 71 -0.17 -12.55 9.85
C LEU A 71 -0.71 -13.01 11.21
N TYR A 72 -1.18 -12.08 12.05
CA TYR A 72 -1.84 -12.42 13.32
C TYR A 72 -3.07 -13.30 13.09
N ASP A 73 -3.97 -12.92 12.20
CA ASP A 73 -5.16 -13.70 11.90
C ASP A 73 -4.82 -15.08 11.32
N THR A 74 -3.84 -15.15 10.42
CA THR A 74 -3.43 -16.39 9.75
C THR A 74 -2.78 -17.37 10.72
N TYR A 75 -1.81 -16.91 11.52
CA TYR A 75 -1.00 -17.82 12.32
C TYR A 75 -1.51 -17.94 13.75
N ALA A 76 -1.90 -16.84 14.41
CA ALA A 76 -2.33 -16.87 15.80
C ALA A 76 -3.80 -17.31 15.95
N ILE A 77 -4.69 -16.87 15.05
CA ILE A 77 -6.12 -17.19 15.14
C ILE A 77 -6.45 -18.48 14.40
N GLN A 78 -6.01 -18.63 13.14
CA GLN A 78 -6.32 -19.82 12.34
C GLN A 78 -5.34 -20.98 12.60
N GLY A 79 -4.23 -20.74 13.29
CA GLY A 79 -3.28 -21.79 13.66
C GLY A 79 -2.49 -22.37 12.50
N VAL A 80 -2.39 -21.65 11.36
CA VAL A 80 -1.58 -22.08 10.22
C VAL A 80 -0.15 -22.37 10.67
N ASN A 81 0.43 -23.47 10.18
CA ASN A 81 1.78 -23.92 10.57
C ASN A 81 1.99 -24.05 12.09
N GLY A 82 0.93 -24.37 12.84
CA GLY A 82 1.00 -24.45 14.30
C GLY A 82 1.28 -23.10 14.99
N GLY A 83 0.98 -21.99 14.32
CA GLY A 83 1.24 -20.63 14.81
C GLY A 83 2.65 -20.11 14.58
N ASN A 84 3.53 -20.88 13.91
CA ASN A 84 4.90 -20.46 13.64
C ASN A 84 4.98 -19.62 12.36
N ILE A 85 5.51 -18.40 12.49
CA ILE A 85 5.74 -17.45 11.40
C ILE A 85 7.25 -17.40 11.09
N SER A 86 7.63 -17.52 9.82
CA SER A 86 9.03 -17.37 9.42
C SER A 86 9.44 -15.89 9.35
N PRO A 87 10.74 -15.57 9.45
CA PRO A 87 11.23 -14.21 9.21
C PRO A 87 10.85 -13.68 7.81
N GLU A 88 10.88 -14.53 6.79
CA GLU A 88 10.48 -14.16 5.42
C GLU A 88 9.02 -13.70 5.36
N GLU A 89 8.11 -14.42 6.04
CA GLU A 89 6.70 -14.05 6.13
C GLU A 89 6.50 -12.74 6.89
N LEU A 90 7.23 -12.53 7.99
CA LEU A 90 7.21 -11.28 8.77
C LEU A 90 7.70 -10.07 7.95
N MET A 91 8.59 -10.31 6.99
CA MET A 91 9.18 -9.29 6.12
C MET A 91 8.41 -9.12 4.79
N SER A 92 7.33 -9.86 4.55
CA SER A 92 6.58 -9.80 3.28
C SER A 92 5.32 -8.93 3.37
N ILE A 93 5.21 -7.95 2.47
CA ILE A 93 3.99 -7.18 2.22
C ILE A 93 3.39 -7.67 0.90
N ASN A 94 2.15 -8.13 0.96
CA ASN A 94 1.47 -8.80 -0.14
C ASN A 94 0.38 -7.92 -0.78
N GLY A 95 -0.16 -8.32 -1.93
CA GLY A 95 -1.21 -7.57 -2.63
C GLY A 95 -2.43 -7.28 -1.77
N GLN A 96 -2.88 -8.24 -0.97
CA GLN A 96 -4.02 -8.05 -0.06
C GLN A 96 -3.78 -6.97 1.01
N ASP A 97 -2.52 -6.73 1.39
CA ASP A 97 -2.18 -5.72 2.38
C ASP A 97 -2.37 -4.30 1.80
N PHE A 98 -2.27 -4.16 0.47
CA PHE A 98 -2.64 -2.95 -0.27
C PHE A 98 -4.11 -2.92 -0.68
N GLN A 99 -4.74 -4.08 -0.89
CA GLN A 99 -6.13 -4.18 -1.32
C GLN A 99 -7.08 -3.48 -0.34
N VAL A 100 -6.82 -3.57 0.97
CA VAL A 100 -7.57 -2.83 1.99
C VAL A 100 -7.63 -1.32 1.69
N LEU A 101 -6.54 -0.73 1.18
CA LEU A 101 -6.49 0.69 0.86
C LEU A 101 -7.26 1.03 -0.43
N VAL A 102 -7.29 0.11 -1.39
CA VAL A 102 -8.13 0.24 -2.60
C VAL A 102 -9.59 0.21 -2.19
N ASP A 103 -9.95 -0.75 -1.35
CA ASP A 103 -11.29 -0.94 -0.84
C ASP A 103 -11.76 0.29 -0.06
N ASP A 104 -10.92 0.88 0.80
CA ASP A 104 -11.21 2.13 1.53
C ASP A 104 -11.64 3.26 0.58
N ILE A 105 -10.99 3.41 -0.58
CA ILE A 105 -11.35 4.42 -1.59
C ILE A 105 -12.71 4.07 -2.22
N VAL A 106 -12.90 2.82 -2.62
CA VAL A 106 -14.14 2.36 -3.27
C VAL A 106 -15.34 2.51 -2.33
N TYR A 107 -15.21 2.10 -1.07
CA TYR A 107 -16.28 2.22 -0.07
C TYR A 107 -16.61 3.69 0.23
N ALA A 108 -15.61 4.56 0.28
CA ALA A 108 -15.84 6.00 0.46
C ALA A 108 -16.58 6.61 -0.74
N ASP A 109 -16.27 6.21 -1.98
CA ASP A 109 -16.97 6.68 -3.17
C ASP A 109 -18.41 6.15 -3.24
N ALA A 110 -18.61 4.86 -2.98
CA ALA A 110 -19.94 4.25 -2.91
C ALA A 110 -20.82 4.94 -1.88
N SER A 111 -20.28 5.21 -0.69
CA SER A 111 -21.00 5.95 0.37
C SER A 111 -21.44 7.32 -0.11
N LYS A 112 -20.58 8.08 -0.82
CA LYS A 112 -20.97 9.38 -1.38
C LYS A 112 -22.12 9.27 -2.39
N ARG A 113 -22.19 8.20 -3.18
CA ARG A 113 -23.28 7.98 -4.16
C ARG A 113 -24.60 7.59 -3.52
N ILE A 114 -24.58 6.96 -2.34
CA ILE A 114 -25.80 6.58 -1.61
C ILE A 114 -26.48 7.82 -0.97
N PHE A 115 -25.70 8.83 -0.60
CA PHE A 115 -26.18 10.05 0.05
C PHE A 115 -26.31 11.26 -0.91
N ALA A 116 -26.15 11.04 -2.22
CA ALA A 116 -26.34 12.05 -3.28
C ALA A 116 -27.70 11.85 -3.98
#